data_AF-A0A2X2WWI5-F1
#
_entry.id   AF-A0A2X2WWI5-F1
#
_cell.length_a   1.000
_cell.length_b   1.000
_cell.length_c   1.000
_cell.angle_alpha   90.00
_cell.angle_beta   90.00
_cell.angle_gamma   90.00
#
_symmetry.space_group_name_H-M   'P 1'
#
loop_
_entity.id
_entity.type
_entity.pdbx_description
1 polymer ?
#
loop_
_entity_poly.entity_id
_entity_poly.type
_entity_poly.pdbx_seq_one_letter_code
_entity_poly.pdbx_strand_id
1 'polypeptide(L)'
;MIMNNMRLSRWLAFFTLAASVALAIPAQANTWPLPPPGSKLVGENTFHVVENNGGSLEAIAKKYNVGFLALLQANPGVDPYVPRAGSVLTIPLQTLLPDAPREGIVINLAELRLYYYPPGKNSVTVYPIGIGQLGWRYVDANDGDYRFG
;
A
#
# COMPACT_ATOMS: atom_id res chain seq x y z
N MET A 1 32.63 43.55 18.90
CA MET A 1 33.03 42.38 18.09
C MET A 1 31.87 41.40 18.04
N ILE A 2 30.90 41.61 17.14
CA ILE A 2 29.69 40.76 17.00
C ILE A 2 29.50 40.47 15.51
N MET A 3 30.26 39.52 14.97
CA MET A 3 30.09 39.10 13.58
C MET A 3 30.64 37.67 13.35
N ASN A 4 30.14 36.68 14.11
CA ASN A 4 30.46 35.24 13.87
C ASN A 4 29.24 34.29 13.92
N ASN A 5 28.08 34.73 14.43
CA ASN A 5 26.93 33.84 14.67
C ASN A 5 26.15 33.50 13.39
N MET A 6 26.15 34.38 12.38
CA MET A 6 25.46 34.17 11.10
C MET A 6 26.10 33.10 10.20
N ARG A 7 27.41 32.86 10.33
CA ARG A 7 28.09 31.81 9.56
C ARG A 7 27.76 30.43 10.13
N LEU A 8 27.83 30.27 11.45
CA LEU A 8 27.55 29.01 12.14
C LEU A 8 26.10 28.55 11.97
N SER A 9 25.12 29.47 12.03
CA SER A 9 23.70 29.19 11.80
C SER A 9 23.43 28.61 10.40
N ARG A 10 24.13 29.12 9.37
CA ARG A 10 24.01 28.59 8.01
C ARG A 10 24.54 27.16 7.90
N TRP A 11 25.69 26.87 8.51
CA TRP A 11 26.23 25.50 8.53
C TRP A 11 25.30 24.53 9.26
N LEU A 12 24.77 24.93 10.42
CA LEU A 12 23.77 24.14 11.15
C LEU A 12 22.52 23.87 10.31
N ALA A 13 22.00 24.87 9.61
CA ALA A 13 20.85 24.71 8.71
C ALA A 13 21.15 23.79 7.51
N PHE A 14 22.37 23.84 6.96
CA PHE A 14 22.78 22.91 5.91
C PHE A 14 22.89 21.47 6.42
N PHE A 15 23.44 21.27 7.61
CA PHE A 15 23.54 19.93 8.22
C PHE A 15 22.17 19.35 8.57
N THR A 16 21.24 20.15 9.10
CA THR A 16 19.88 19.67 9.40
C THR A 16 19.09 19.37 8.12
N LEU A 17 19.23 20.16 7.06
CA LEU A 17 18.61 19.89 5.77
C LEU A 17 19.18 18.62 5.13
N ALA A 18 20.51 18.45 5.15
CA ALA A 18 21.17 17.26 4.62
C ALA A 18 20.78 15.99 5.40
N ALA A 19 20.68 16.07 6.73
CA ALA A 19 20.22 14.96 7.56
C ALA A 19 18.77 14.58 7.28
N SER A 20 17.88 15.55 7.07
CA SER A 20 16.48 15.31 6.72
C SER A 20 16.33 14.58 5.38
N VAL A 21 17.14 14.96 4.37
CA VAL A 21 17.14 14.29 3.06
C VAL A 21 17.71 12.87 3.16
N ALA A 22 18.76 12.66 3.96
CA ALA A 22 19.35 11.34 4.16
C ALA A 22 18.42 10.35 4.89
N LEU A 23 17.47 10.86 5.68
CA LEU A 23 16.46 10.05 6.38
C LEU A 23 15.18 9.82 5.56
N ALA A 24 15.13 10.24 4.29
CA ALA A 24 14.00 9.96 3.43
C ALA A 24 13.93 8.46 3.09
N ILE A 25 13.10 7.72 3.83
CA ILE A 25 12.84 6.30 3.53
C ILE A 25 11.97 6.24 2.26
N PRO A 26 12.41 5.55 1.20
CA PRO A 26 11.55 5.36 0.04
C PRO A 26 10.32 4.55 0.46
N ALA A 27 9.13 5.09 0.17
CA ALA A 27 7.89 4.33 0.35
C ALA A 27 7.92 3.14 -0.63
N GLN A 28 7.97 1.93 -0.08
CA GLN A 28 7.84 0.70 -0.86
C GLN A 28 6.36 0.51 -1.20
N ALA A 29 5.99 0.85 -2.43
CA ALA A 29 4.71 0.47 -2.99
C ALA A 29 4.87 -0.86 -3.76
N ASN A 30 3.82 -1.68 -3.75
CA ASN A 30 3.76 -2.95 -4.47
C ASN A 30 3.75 -2.70 -5.99
N THR A 31 4.93 -2.45 -6.55
CA THR A 31 5.16 -2.03 -7.93
C THR A 31 5.97 -3.08 -8.66
N TRP A 32 5.48 -3.50 -9.83
CA TRP A 32 6.12 -4.53 -10.64
C TRP A 32 6.22 -4.09 -12.10
N PRO A 33 7.21 -4.59 -12.85
CA PRO A 33 7.23 -4.43 -14.30
C PRO A 33 5.99 -5.08 -14.91
N LEU A 34 5.50 -4.52 -16.01
CA LEU A 34 4.43 -5.18 -16.76
C LEU A 34 4.94 -6.50 -17.35
N PRO A 35 4.13 -7.56 -17.30
CA PRO A 35 4.51 -8.85 -17.85
C PRO A 35 4.51 -8.80 -19.39
N PRO A 36 5.20 -9.75 -20.05
CA PRO A 36 5.19 -9.85 -21.51
C PRO A 36 3.78 -9.92 -22.10
N PRO A 37 3.60 -9.53 -23.38
CA PRO A 37 2.31 -9.66 -24.06
C PRO A 37 1.74 -11.08 -23.93
N GLY A 38 0.44 -11.18 -23.64
CA GLY A 38 -0.25 -12.45 -23.40
C GLY A 38 -0.19 -12.96 -21.95
N SER A 39 0.69 -12.41 -21.10
CA SER A 39 0.68 -12.70 -19.66
C SER A 39 -0.02 -11.60 -18.85
N LYS A 40 -0.67 -12.00 -17.76
CA LYS A 40 -1.35 -11.13 -16.80
C LYS A 40 -0.79 -11.25 -15.38
N LEU A 41 0.11 -12.19 -15.12
CA LEU A 41 0.62 -12.45 -13.77
C LEU A 41 1.71 -11.46 -13.39
N VAL A 42 1.58 -10.83 -12.23
CA VAL A 42 2.59 -9.94 -11.62
C VAL A 42 2.77 -10.27 -10.15
N GLY A 43 3.92 -9.88 -9.60
CA GLY A 43 4.26 -10.10 -8.20
C GLY A 43 4.56 -11.56 -7.86
N GLU A 44 4.94 -11.78 -6.61
CA GLU A 44 5.30 -13.08 -6.07
C GLU A 44 4.86 -13.16 -4.62
N ASN A 45 4.21 -14.26 -4.23
CA ASN A 45 3.80 -14.46 -2.85
C ASN A 45 5.03 -14.58 -1.95
N THR A 46 4.91 -14.05 -0.73
CA THR A 46 5.95 -14.19 0.29
C THR A 46 5.35 -14.80 1.55
N PHE A 47 6.20 -15.11 2.53
CA PHE A 47 5.77 -15.69 3.79
C PHE A 47 6.17 -14.80 4.96
N HIS A 48 5.30 -14.75 5.97
CA HIS A 48 5.52 -14.01 7.20
C HIS A 48 5.37 -14.96 8.39
N VAL A 49 6.40 -15.03 9.24
CA VAL A 49 6.32 -15.75 10.52
C VAL A 49 5.76 -14.80 11.57
N VAL A 50 4.66 -15.19 12.21
CA VAL A 50 4.00 -14.40 13.23
C VAL A 50 4.85 -14.35 14.49
N GLU A 51 5.28 -13.15 14.88
CA GLU A 51 6.05 -12.94 16.11
C GLU A 51 5.16 -13.09 17.36
N ASN A 52 5.74 -13.30 18.55
CA ASN A 52 4.97 -13.44 19.80
C ASN A 52 4.06 -12.23 20.11
N ASN A 53 4.46 -11.06 19.64
CA ASN A 53 3.72 -9.79 19.69
C ASN A 53 3.41 -9.28 18.27
N GLY A 54 3.31 -10.18 17.28
CA GLY A 54 3.27 -9.88 15.85
C GLY A 54 2.07 -9.06 15.35
N GLY A 55 1.15 -8.70 16.24
CA GLY A 55 -0.01 -7.87 15.94
C GLY A 55 -1.12 -8.61 15.22
N SER A 56 -2.18 -7.87 14.88
CA SER A 56 -3.34 -8.39 14.14
C SER A 56 -3.02 -8.60 12.66
N LEU A 57 -3.89 -9.33 11.96
CA LEU A 57 -3.82 -9.44 10.50
C LEU A 57 -3.93 -8.08 9.80
N GLU A 58 -4.63 -7.11 10.40
CA GLU A 58 -4.68 -5.74 9.88
C GLU A 58 -3.31 -5.06 9.93
N ALA A 59 -2.58 -5.19 11.04
CA ALA A 59 -1.24 -4.63 11.18
C ALA A 59 -0.26 -5.28 10.18
N ILE A 60 -0.36 -6.60 10.00
CA ILE A 60 0.43 -7.34 9.02
C ILE A 60 0.05 -6.91 7.59
N ALA A 61 -1.24 -6.78 7.27
CA ALA A 61 -1.72 -6.34 5.97
C ALA A 61 -1.17 -4.94 5.61
N LYS A 62 -1.18 -4.01 6.58
CA LYS A 62 -0.57 -2.68 6.44
C LYS A 62 0.93 -2.77 6.18
N LYS A 63 1.66 -3.61 6.92
CA LYS A 63 3.12 -3.81 6.75
C LYS A 63 3.50 -4.25 5.33
N TYR A 64 2.69 -5.10 4.71
CA TYR A 64 2.94 -5.62 3.36
C TYR A 64 2.17 -4.89 2.25
N ASN A 65 1.43 -3.82 2.59
CA ASN A 65 0.55 -3.10 1.66
C ASN A 65 -0.39 -4.05 0.88
N VAL A 66 -1.00 -5.02 1.57
CA VAL A 66 -2.00 -5.95 1.03
C VAL A 66 -3.36 -5.71 1.66
N GLY A 67 -4.42 -6.17 0.98
CA GLY A 67 -5.78 -6.02 1.49
C GLY A 67 -6.03 -6.96 2.66
N PHE A 68 -6.69 -6.48 3.72
CA PHE A 68 -7.05 -7.31 4.87
C PHE A 68 -7.84 -8.55 4.47
N LEU A 69 -8.87 -8.41 3.62
CA LEU A 69 -9.66 -9.54 3.15
C LEU A 69 -8.85 -10.50 2.27
N ALA A 70 -7.95 -9.99 1.45
CA ALA A 70 -7.06 -10.83 0.63
C ALA A 70 -6.12 -11.65 1.51
N LEU A 71 -5.54 -11.03 2.55
CA LEU A 71 -4.69 -11.73 3.52
C LEU A 71 -5.47 -12.78 4.32
N LEU A 72 -6.68 -12.45 4.74
CA LEU A 72 -7.57 -13.38 5.45
C LEU A 72 -7.94 -14.58 4.55
N GLN A 73 -8.30 -14.33 3.29
CA GLN A 73 -8.63 -15.37 2.32
C GLN A 73 -7.44 -16.28 2.01
N ALA A 74 -6.22 -15.73 1.95
CA ALA A 74 -5.00 -16.51 1.72
C ALA A 74 -4.62 -17.40 2.92
N ASN A 75 -5.17 -17.14 4.11
CA ASN A 75 -4.81 -17.82 5.36
C ASN A 75 -6.07 -18.30 6.12
N PRO A 76 -6.79 -19.30 5.60
CA PRO A 76 -8.03 -19.78 6.21
C PRO A 76 -7.80 -20.33 7.62
N GLY A 77 -8.70 -19.99 8.54
CA GLY A 77 -8.69 -20.46 9.93
C GLY A 77 -7.74 -19.71 10.86
N VAL A 78 -7.04 -18.68 10.38
CA VAL A 78 -6.23 -17.80 11.23
C VAL A 78 -7.12 -16.81 11.97
N ASP A 79 -6.86 -16.63 13.27
CA ASP A 79 -7.51 -15.59 14.08
C ASP A 79 -7.07 -14.19 13.58
N PRO A 80 -8.00 -13.32 13.14
CA PRO A 80 -7.65 -12.01 12.58
C PRO A 80 -7.08 -11.02 13.60
N TYR A 81 -7.40 -11.19 14.88
CA TYR A 81 -7.02 -10.27 15.95
C TYR A 81 -5.72 -10.72 16.62
N VAL A 82 -5.57 -12.03 16.87
CA VAL A 82 -4.43 -12.61 17.57
C VAL A 82 -3.95 -13.87 16.83
N PRO A 83 -3.30 -13.72 15.65
CA PRO A 83 -2.74 -14.86 14.94
C PRO A 83 -1.73 -15.61 15.82
N ARG A 84 -1.69 -16.93 15.69
CA ARG A 84 -0.84 -17.77 16.52
C ARG A 84 0.64 -17.47 16.27
N ALA A 85 1.39 -17.14 17.31
CA ALA A 85 2.83 -16.96 17.22
C ALA A 85 3.54 -18.21 16.69
N GLY A 86 4.58 -18.00 15.87
CA GLY A 86 5.32 -19.05 15.17
C GLY A 86 4.59 -19.66 13.97
N SER A 87 3.32 -19.31 13.72
CA SER A 87 2.64 -19.71 12.49
C SER A 87 3.17 -18.93 11.30
N VAL A 88 3.01 -19.51 10.10
CA VAL A 88 3.44 -18.91 8.84
C VAL A 88 2.21 -18.45 8.07
N LEU A 89 2.17 -17.18 7.72
CA LEU A 89 1.16 -16.59 6.85
C LEU A 89 1.68 -16.46 5.43
N THR A 90 0.85 -16.79 4.46
CA THR A 90 1.05 -16.46 3.06
C THR A 90 0.66 -15.01 2.82
N ILE A 91 1.57 -14.21 2.28
CA ILE A 91 1.33 -12.82 1.90
C ILE A 91 1.00 -12.77 0.39
N PRO A 92 -0.25 -12.46 0.01
CA PRO A 92 -0.73 -12.59 -1.38
C PRO A 92 -0.38 -11.36 -2.23
N LEU A 93 0.92 -11.20 -2.54
CA LEU A 93 1.43 -10.14 -3.41
C LEU A 93 1.29 -10.48 -4.90
N GLN A 94 1.13 -11.75 -5.24
CA GLN A 94 0.91 -12.17 -6.62
C GLN A 94 -0.54 -11.92 -7.04
N THR A 95 -0.74 -11.38 -8.23
CA THR A 95 -2.07 -11.14 -8.78
C THR A 95 -2.10 -11.22 -10.31
N LEU A 96 -3.30 -11.47 -10.84
CA LEU A 96 -3.60 -11.32 -12.25
C LEU A 96 -4.08 -9.89 -12.52
N LEU A 97 -3.49 -9.25 -13.52
CA LEU A 97 -3.94 -7.96 -13.99
C LEU A 97 -5.36 -8.05 -14.58
N PRO A 98 -6.24 -7.08 -14.28
CA PRO A 98 -7.61 -7.07 -14.76
C PRO A 98 -7.68 -7.00 -16.28
N ASP A 99 -8.79 -7.45 -16.85
CA ASP A 99 -9.06 -7.33 -18.29
C ASP A 99 -9.57 -5.93 -18.63
N ALA A 100 -8.66 -4.96 -18.57
CA ALA A 100 -8.92 -3.55 -18.82
C ALA A 100 -7.68 -2.89 -19.46
N PRO A 101 -7.83 -1.72 -20.10
CA PRO A 101 -6.68 -0.94 -20.56
C PRO A 101 -5.68 -0.70 -19.42
N ARG A 102 -4.39 -0.98 -19.68
CA ARG A 102 -3.29 -0.79 -18.72
C ARG A 102 -2.82 0.67 -18.70
N GLU A 103 -3.75 1.57 -18.43
CA GLU A 103 -3.54 3.02 -18.47
C GLU A 103 -4.19 3.70 -17.28
N GLY A 104 -3.51 4.66 -16.66
CA GLY A 104 -4.05 5.45 -15.56
C GLY A 104 -4.42 4.58 -14.36
N ILE A 105 -5.65 4.71 -13.88
CA ILE A 105 -6.16 4.00 -12.71
C ILE A 105 -7.24 3.00 -13.15
N VAL A 106 -7.07 1.74 -12.76
CA VAL A 106 -8.07 0.68 -12.90
C VAL A 106 -8.45 0.17 -11.52
N ILE A 107 -9.74 0.11 -11.22
CA ILE A 107 -10.25 -0.36 -9.94
C ILE A 107 -10.97 -1.69 -10.15
N ASN A 108 -10.53 -2.73 -9.45
CA ASN A 108 -11.22 -4.02 -9.38
C ASN A 108 -11.91 -4.15 -8.01
N LEU A 109 -13.22 -3.98 -8.00
CA LEU A 109 -14.02 -4.06 -6.77
C LEU A 109 -14.18 -5.49 -6.23
N ALA A 110 -14.10 -6.52 -7.09
CA ALA A 110 -14.21 -7.91 -6.66
C ALA A 110 -12.99 -8.35 -5.82
N GLU A 111 -11.82 -7.79 -6.11
CA GLU A 111 -10.58 -8.05 -5.37
C GLU A 111 -10.21 -6.92 -4.38
N LEU A 112 -10.99 -5.83 -4.36
CA LEU A 112 -10.70 -4.63 -3.60
C LEU A 112 -9.27 -4.11 -3.84
N ARG A 113 -8.90 -3.99 -5.12
CA ARG A 113 -7.59 -3.54 -5.56
C ARG A 113 -7.69 -2.39 -6.56
N LEU A 114 -6.80 -1.42 -6.40
CA LEU A 114 -6.53 -0.38 -7.38
C LEU A 114 -5.20 -0.68 -8.07
N TYR A 115 -5.20 -0.61 -9.39
CA TYR A 115 -4.04 -0.79 -10.26
C TYR A 115 -3.71 0.56 -10.90
N TYR A 116 -2.53 1.10 -10.61
CA TYR A 116 -2.04 2.34 -11.19
C TYR A 116 -0.95 2.05 -12.22
N TYR A 117 -1.15 2.53 -13.43
CA TYR A 117 -0.22 2.46 -14.57
C TYR A 117 0.33 3.87 -14.83
N PRO A 118 1.54 4.20 -14.33
CA PRO A 118 2.10 5.53 -14.49
C PRO A 118 2.37 5.82 -15.98
N PRO A 119 2.01 7.03 -16.49
CA PRO A 119 2.29 7.40 -17.87
C PRO A 119 3.78 7.26 -18.21
N GLY A 120 4.08 6.64 -19.35
CA GLY A 120 5.45 6.46 -19.84
C GLY A 120 6.29 5.43 -19.07
N LYS A 121 5.72 4.67 -18.13
CA LYS A 121 6.41 3.60 -17.42
C LYS A 121 5.82 2.23 -17.75
N ASN A 122 6.69 1.25 -17.97
CA ASN A 122 6.27 -0.15 -18.17
C ASN A 122 6.11 -0.88 -16.83
N SER A 123 5.29 -0.33 -15.94
CA SER A 123 5.09 -0.84 -14.57
C SER A 123 3.65 -0.67 -14.12
N VAL A 124 3.26 -1.46 -13.13
CA VAL A 124 1.98 -1.35 -12.43
C VAL A 124 2.24 -1.31 -10.94
N THR A 125 1.56 -0.39 -10.25
CA THR A 125 1.53 -0.35 -8.79
C THR A 125 0.15 -0.77 -8.31
N VAL A 126 0.09 -1.71 -7.35
CA VAL A 126 -1.17 -2.23 -6.82
C VAL A 126 -1.35 -1.78 -5.39
N TYR A 127 -2.54 -1.24 -5.12
CA TYR A 127 -2.94 -0.76 -3.82
C TYR A 127 -4.17 -1.52 -3.34
N PRO A 128 -4.20 -1.98 -2.08
CA PRO A 128 -5.45 -2.41 -1.48
C PRO A 128 -6.36 -1.20 -1.28
N ILE A 129 -7.66 -1.40 -1.53
CA ILE A 129 -8.67 -0.38 -1.26
C ILE A 129 -9.74 -0.93 -0.33
N GLY A 130 -10.37 -0.03 0.43
CA GLY A 130 -11.63 -0.32 1.10
C GLY A 130 -12.76 0.32 0.33
N ILE A 131 -13.89 -0.36 0.23
CA ILE A 131 -15.18 0.30 -0.04
C ILE A 131 -15.72 0.73 1.33
N GLY A 132 -16.17 1.97 1.47
CA GLY A 132 -16.59 2.55 2.75
C GLY A 132 -17.64 1.70 3.50
N GLN A 133 -17.86 2.00 4.78
CA GLN A 133 -18.89 1.30 5.57
C GLN A 133 -20.29 1.73 5.10
N LEU A 134 -21.26 0.79 5.13
CA LEU A 134 -22.69 1.14 5.06
C LEU A 134 -23.02 2.12 6.20
N GLY A 135 -23.71 3.21 5.89
CA GLY A 135 -24.15 4.26 6.83
C GLY A 135 -23.34 5.56 6.82
N TRP A 136 -22.32 5.69 5.98
CA TRP A 136 -21.61 6.96 5.80
C TRP A 136 -22.39 7.88 4.84
N ARG A 137 -22.56 9.15 5.24
CA ARG A 137 -23.16 10.18 4.39
C ARG A 137 -22.13 10.69 3.41
N TYR A 138 -22.37 10.47 2.12
CA TYR A 138 -21.62 11.14 1.05
C TYR A 138 -22.52 12.15 0.37
N VAL A 139 -21.91 13.26 -0.05
CA VAL A 139 -22.57 14.24 -0.92
C VAL A 139 -22.63 13.62 -2.31
N ASP A 140 -23.84 13.40 -2.81
CA ASP A 140 -24.04 12.97 -4.19
C ASP A 140 -23.59 14.11 -5.11
N ALA A 141 -22.65 13.80 -6.00
CA ALA A 141 -22.01 14.79 -6.86
C ALA A 141 -22.97 15.39 -7.90
N ASN A 142 -24.13 14.78 -8.13
CA ASN A 142 -25.09 15.23 -9.13
C ASN A 142 -26.08 16.27 -8.61
N ASP A 143 -26.45 16.20 -7.32
CA ASP A 143 -27.48 17.06 -6.73
C ASP A 143 -27.08 17.70 -5.39
N GLY A 144 -25.91 17.37 -4.85
CA GLY A 144 -25.40 17.92 -3.60
C GLY A 144 -26.11 17.40 -2.35
N ASP A 145 -27.00 16.41 -2.50
CA ASP A 145 -27.75 15.84 -1.38
C ASP A 145 -26.93 14.77 -0.65
N TYR A 146 -27.21 14.57 0.63
CA TYR A 146 -26.54 13.54 1.41
C TYR A 146 -27.28 12.22 1.26
N ARG A 147 -26.60 11.23 0.66
CA ARG A 147 -27.13 9.87 0.57
C ARG A 147 -26.38 8.93 1.48
N PHE A 148 -27.11 7.98 2.03
CA PHE A 148 -26.57 6.90 2.83
C PHE A 148 -26.16 5.77 1.90
N GLY A 149 -24.88 5.38 1.97
CA GLY A 149 -24.34 4.20 1.30
C GLY A 149 -24.50 2.94 2.14
#